data_AF-A0A6L9TED7-F1
#
_entry.id   AF-A0A6L9TED7-F1
#
_cell.length_a   1.000
_cell.length_b   1.000
_cell.length_c   1.000
_cell.angle_alpha   90.00
_cell.angle_beta   90.00
_cell.angle_gamma   90.00
#
_symmetry.space_group_name_H-M   'P 1'
#
loop_
_entity.id
_entity.type
_entity.pdbx_description
1 polymer ?
#
loop_
_entity_poly.entity_id
_entity_poly.type
_entity_poly.pdbx_seq_one_letter_code
_entity_poly.pdbx_strand_id
1 'polypeptide(L)'
;MAEDTKAGASGKGLLTQAEKDQAVKAARRNDLRLLIGVLFVIYGVIVTIVGIADPAADVAKTGGIAINLWTGIGMLIIGVLFLVWNFVRPLAAEDIIASAEASAAKAQIQHEGRKD
;
A
#
# COMPACT_ATOMS: atom_id res chain seq x y z
N MET A 1 -2.17 33.93 -46.17
CA MET A 1 -3.38 33.86 -45.33
C MET A 1 -3.08 32.82 -44.27
N ALA A 2 -2.59 33.30 -43.13
CA ALA A 2 -2.09 32.50 -42.04
C ALA A 2 -3.23 32.34 -41.03
N GLU A 3 -3.69 31.12 -40.80
CA GLU A 3 -4.52 30.78 -39.64
C GLU A 3 -4.53 29.27 -39.41
N ASP A 4 -3.36 28.72 -39.05
CA ASP A 4 -3.22 27.34 -38.53
C ASP A 4 -2.58 27.36 -37.13
N THR A 5 -2.88 28.41 -36.34
CA THR A 5 -2.17 28.71 -35.08
C THR A 5 -3.01 28.46 -33.81
N LYS A 6 -4.20 27.86 -33.88
CA LYS A 6 -4.98 27.57 -32.66
C LYS A 6 -5.77 26.27 -32.71
N ALA A 7 -5.11 25.14 -32.53
CA ALA A 7 -5.69 23.99 -31.83
C ALA A 7 -4.60 22.94 -31.55
N GLY A 8 -4.12 22.86 -30.31
CA GLY A 8 -3.24 21.78 -29.88
C GLY A 8 -2.32 22.10 -28.69
N ALA A 9 -2.27 23.36 -28.25
CA ALA A 9 -1.60 23.78 -27.02
C ALA A 9 -2.42 23.40 -25.76
N SER A 10 -2.74 22.12 -25.61
CA SER A 10 -3.25 21.55 -24.36
C SER A 10 -2.27 20.48 -23.90
N GLY A 11 -1.66 20.71 -22.74
CA GLY A 11 -0.47 20.01 -22.24
C GLY A 11 -0.59 18.49 -22.23
N LYS A 12 0.33 17.82 -22.93
CA LYS A 12 0.64 16.41 -22.63
C LYS A 12 1.41 16.40 -21.31
N GLY A 13 0.86 15.75 -20.29
CA GLY A 13 1.57 15.54 -19.02
C GLY A 13 2.95 14.94 -19.22
N LEU A 14 3.84 15.13 -18.24
CA LEU A 14 5.26 14.76 -18.30
C LEU A 14 5.50 13.26 -18.56
N LEU A 15 4.51 12.43 -18.24
CA LEU A 15 4.54 10.99 -18.44
C LEU A 15 3.63 10.58 -19.60
N THR A 16 4.10 9.64 -20.40
CA THR A 16 3.29 8.95 -21.40
C THR A 16 2.24 8.05 -20.73
N GLN A 17 1.18 7.67 -21.45
CA GLN A 17 0.16 6.76 -20.89
C GLN A 17 0.74 5.41 -20.45
N ALA A 18 1.72 4.88 -21.19
CA ALA A 18 2.38 3.64 -20.83
C ALA A 18 3.15 3.74 -19.50
N GLU A 19 3.75 4.90 -19.21
CA GLU A 19 4.45 5.15 -17.94
C GLU A 19 3.47 5.36 -16.78
N LYS A 20 2.33 6.02 -17.03
CA LYS A 20 1.24 6.17 -16.04
C LYS A 20 0.67 4.81 -15.62
N ASP A 21 0.39 3.94 -16.59
CA ASP A 21 -0.10 2.59 -16.32
C ASP A 21 0.91 1.75 -15.52
N GLN A 22 2.20 1.89 -15.82
CA GLN A 22 3.26 1.22 -15.07
C GLN A 22 3.36 1.74 -13.63
N ALA A 23 3.26 3.06 -13.42
CA ALA A 23 3.27 3.68 -12.09
C ALA A 23 2.09 3.17 -11.24
N VAL A 24 0.87 3.13 -11.81
CA VAL A 24 -0.31 2.60 -11.12
C VAL A 24 -0.15 1.12 -10.78
N LYS A 25 0.33 0.29 -11.73
CA LYS A 25 0.59 -1.14 -11.47
C LYS A 25 1.64 -1.34 -10.37
N ALA A 26 2.72 -0.57 -10.39
CA ALA A 26 3.78 -0.65 -9.40
C ALA A 26 3.29 -0.22 -8.01
N ALA A 27 2.54 0.88 -7.91
CA ALA A 27 1.96 1.37 -6.66
C ALA A 27 0.98 0.36 -6.04
N ARG A 28 0.13 -0.27 -6.86
CA ARG A 28 -0.77 -1.35 -6.39
C ARG A 28 -0.01 -2.58 -5.88
N ARG A 29 1.13 -2.91 -6.50
CA ARG A 29 2.02 -3.99 -6.03
C ARG A 29 2.69 -3.66 -4.70
N ASN A 30 2.83 -2.37 -4.38
CA ASN A 30 3.43 -1.87 -3.16
C ASN A 30 2.39 -1.43 -2.12
N ASP A 31 1.19 -2.02 -2.13
CA ASP A 31 0.21 -1.76 -1.08
C ASP A 31 0.58 -2.51 0.21
N LEU A 32 1.39 -1.84 1.03
CA LEU A 32 1.86 -2.37 2.30
C LEU A 32 0.69 -2.64 3.28
N ARG A 33 -0.41 -1.88 3.21
CA ARG A 33 -1.55 -2.05 4.12
C ARG A 33 -2.27 -3.36 3.88
N LEU A 34 -2.44 -3.72 2.60
CA LEU A 34 -3.00 -5.01 2.22
C LEU A 34 -2.06 -6.16 2.60
N LEU A 35 -0.78 -6.05 2.28
CA LEU A 35 0.20 -7.10 2.61
C LEU A 35 0.26 -7.37 4.11
N ILE A 36 0.41 -6.32 4.93
CA ILE A 36 0.45 -6.43 6.39
C ILE A 36 -0.88 -6.95 6.93
N GLY A 37 -2.01 -6.41 6.46
CA GLY A 37 -3.34 -6.83 6.92
C GLY A 37 -3.60 -8.31 6.68
N VAL A 38 -3.35 -8.81 5.47
CA VAL A 38 -3.50 -10.24 5.13
C VAL A 38 -2.55 -11.10 5.96
N LEU A 39 -1.30 -10.67 6.13
CA LEU A 39 -0.32 -11.39 6.94
C LEU A 39 -0.79 -11.55 8.39
N PHE A 40 -1.24 -10.46 9.01
CA PHE A 40 -1.78 -10.48 10.37
C PHE A 40 -3.02 -11.36 10.50
N VAL A 41 -3.90 -11.37 9.51
CA VAL A 41 -5.07 -12.26 9.52
C VAL A 41 -4.63 -13.73 9.45
N ILE A 42 -3.77 -14.10 8.50
CA ILE A 42 -3.31 -15.50 8.35
C ILE A 42 -2.62 -16.00 9.62
N TYR A 43 -1.63 -15.24 10.11
CA TYR A 43 -0.91 -15.62 11.32
C TYR A 43 -1.82 -15.57 12.56
N GLY A 44 -2.70 -14.58 12.65
CA GLY A 44 -3.68 -14.47 13.74
C GLY A 44 -4.61 -15.68 13.79
N VAL A 45 -5.11 -16.17 12.65
CA VAL A 45 -5.93 -17.40 12.58
C VAL A 45 -5.13 -18.59 13.09
N ILE A 46 -3.91 -18.80 12.59
CA ILE A 46 -3.06 -19.94 12.99
C ILE A 46 -2.80 -19.92 14.50
N VAL A 47 -2.37 -18.77 15.02
CA VAL A 47 -2.03 -18.60 16.44
C VAL A 47 -3.27 -18.76 17.33
N THR A 48 -4.42 -18.27 16.89
CA THR A 48 -5.70 -18.46 17.59
C THR A 48 -6.09 -19.95 17.64
N ILE A 49 -5.96 -20.68 16.52
CA ILE A 49 -6.22 -22.13 16.47
C ILE A 49 -5.29 -22.87 17.43
N VAL A 50 -3.99 -22.56 17.45
CA VAL A 50 -3.03 -23.16 18.38
C VAL A 50 -3.44 -22.89 19.84
N GLY A 51 -3.84 -21.66 20.17
CA GLY A 51 -4.29 -21.30 21.51
C GLY A 51 -5.57 -22.02 21.96
N ILE A 52 -6.46 -22.39 21.02
CA ILE A 52 -7.70 -23.14 21.31
C ILE A 52 -7.44 -24.66 21.36
N ALA A 53 -6.53 -25.17 20.52
CA ALA A 53 -6.27 -26.60 20.39
C ALA A 53 -5.47 -27.20 21.55
N ASP A 54 -4.56 -26.44 22.16
CA ASP A 54 -3.75 -26.89 23.30
C ASP A 54 -3.63 -25.83 24.41
N PRO A 55 -4.76 -25.46 25.06
CA PRO A 55 -4.77 -24.40 26.06
C PRO A 55 -3.97 -24.79 27.30
N ALA A 56 -4.01 -26.05 27.74
CA ALA A 56 -3.33 -26.51 28.94
C ALA A 56 -1.80 -26.46 28.81
N ALA A 57 -1.23 -26.86 27.67
CA ALA A 57 0.21 -26.73 27.45
C ALA A 57 0.63 -25.28 27.23
N ASP A 58 -0.26 -24.42 26.70
CA ASP A 58 -0.01 -22.98 26.57
C ASP A 58 0.14 -22.32 27.94
N VAL A 59 -0.88 -22.42 28.79
CA VAL A 59 -0.85 -21.79 30.14
C VAL A 59 0.25 -22.36 31.04
N ALA A 60 0.64 -23.62 30.88
CA ALA A 60 1.74 -24.22 31.63
C ALA A 60 3.10 -23.56 31.34
N LYS A 61 3.32 -23.11 30.09
CA LYS A 61 4.59 -22.49 29.66
C LYS A 61 4.65 -20.98 29.94
N THR A 62 3.51 -20.37 30.19
CA THR A 62 3.33 -18.91 30.23
C THR A 62 2.87 -18.40 31.60
N GLY A 63 2.89 -19.25 32.63
CA GLY A 63 2.53 -18.86 33.99
C GLY A 63 1.04 -18.59 34.18
N GLY A 64 0.17 -19.31 33.46
CA GLY A 64 -1.29 -19.20 33.61
C GLY A 64 -1.98 -18.27 32.60
N ILE A 65 -1.26 -17.70 31.64
CA ILE A 65 -1.83 -16.78 30.63
C ILE A 65 -1.93 -17.47 29.27
N ALA A 66 -3.11 -17.47 28.64
CA ALA A 66 -3.30 -18.02 27.29
C ALA A 66 -2.70 -17.07 26.22
N ILE A 67 -1.37 -17.01 26.14
CA ILE A 67 -0.65 -16.01 25.34
C ILE A 67 -0.92 -16.18 23.85
N ASN A 68 -1.03 -17.42 23.38
CA ASN A 68 -1.32 -17.69 21.97
C ASN A 68 -2.74 -17.20 21.63
N LEU A 69 -3.72 -17.45 22.51
CA LEU A 69 -5.08 -16.99 22.26
C LEU A 69 -5.20 -15.46 22.22
N TRP A 70 -4.64 -14.77 23.23
CA TRP A 70 -4.68 -13.30 23.29
C TRP A 70 -3.90 -12.65 22.14
N THR A 71 -2.73 -13.19 21.81
CA THR A 71 -1.91 -12.68 20.71
C THR A 71 -2.59 -12.90 19.36
N GLY A 72 -3.16 -14.09 19.14
CA GLY A 72 -3.90 -14.41 17.92
C GLY A 72 -5.11 -13.49 17.72
N ILE A 73 -5.90 -13.26 18.76
CA ILE A 73 -7.03 -12.33 18.72
C ILE A 73 -6.56 -10.90 18.46
N GLY A 74 -5.49 -10.44 19.13
CA GLY A 74 -4.90 -9.12 18.88
C GLY A 74 -4.47 -8.95 17.42
N MET A 75 -3.80 -9.96 16.86
CA MET A 75 -3.39 -9.97 15.45
C MET A 75 -4.59 -9.92 14.49
N LEU A 76 -5.67 -10.65 14.79
CA LEU A 76 -6.89 -10.63 13.97
C LEU A 76 -7.57 -9.26 13.99
N ILE A 77 -7.71 -8.63 15.16
CA ILE A 77 -8.30 -7.30 15.29
C ILE A 77 -7.49 -6.30 14.44
N ILE A 78 -6.16 -6.27 14.62
CA ILE A 78 -5.29 -5.36 13.87
C ILE A 78 -5.38 -5.66 12.37
N GLY A 79 -5.30 -6.93 11.95
CA GLY A 79 -5.39 -7.33 10.56
C GLY A 79 -6.71 -6.87 9.90
N VAL A 80 -7.84 -7.10 10.56
CA VAL A 80 -9.16 -6.64 10.11
C VAL A 80 -9.22 -5.12 10.03
N LEU A 81 -8.69 -4.40 11.01
CA LEU A 81 -8.63 -2.93 10.97
C LEU A 81 -7.83 -2.43 9.76
N PHE A 82 -6.71 -3.06 9.43
CA PHE A 82 -5.91 -2.71 8.24
C PHE A 82 -6.68 -2.96 6.95
N LEU A 83 -7.40 -4.08 6.85
CA LEU A 83 -8.20 -4.41 5.67
C LEU A 83 -9.40 -3.47 5.50
N VAL A 84 -10.09 -3.16 6.60
CA VAL A 84 -11.20 -2.17 6.61
C VAL A 84 -10.66 -0.79 6.22
N TRP A 85 -9.52 -0.37 6.80
CA TRP A 85 -8.89 0.90 6.44
C TRP A 85 -8.49 0.95 4.97
N ASN A 86 -7.96 -0.15 4.41
CA ASN A 86 -7.65 -0.27 2.99
C ASN A 86 -8.90 -0.07 2.11
N PHE A 87 -10.04 -0.63 2.52
CA PHE A 87 -11.30 -0.47 1.80
C PHE A 87 -11.89 0.94 1.91
N VAL A 88 -11.81 1.55 3.11
CA VAL A 88 -12.31 2.92 3.36
C VAL A 88 -11.44 3.99 2.70
N ARG A 89 -10.12 3.75 2.58
CA ARG A 89 -9.16 4.68 1.96
C ARG A 89 -8.37 4.01 0.83
N PRO A 90 -9.02 3.74 -0.32
CA PRO A 90 -8.36 3.19 -1.48
C PRO A 90 -7.33 4.18 -2.05
N LEU A 91 -6.22 3.66 -2.57
CA LEU A 91 -5.23 4.45 -3.29
C LEU A 91 -5.77 4.80 -4.69
N ALA A 92 -6.10 6.06 -4.91
CA ALA A 92 -6.61 6.55 -6.19
C ALA A 92 -5.51 6.53 -7.26
N ALA A 93 -5.88 6.14 -8.49
CA ALA A 93 -4.93 6.07 -9.61
C ALA A 93 -4.43 7.48 -9.99
N GLU A 94 -5.31 8.46 -9.84
CA GLU A 94 -5.07 9.87 -10.13
C GLU A 94 -3.98 10.43 -9.20
N ASP A 95 -4.03 10.10 -7.90
CA ASP A 95 -3.03 10.52 -6.92
C ASP A 95 -1.65 9.89 -7.19
N ILE A 96 -1.64 8.63 -7.65
CA ILE A 96 -0.42 7.91 -8.04
C ILE A 96 0.21 8.56 -9.28
N ILE A 97 -0.60 8.94 -10.27
CA ILE A 97 -0.12 9.59 -11.49
C ILE A 97 0.40 10.99 -11.18
N ALA A 98 -0.33 11.78 -10.40
CA ALA A 98 0.06 13.13 -10.03
C ALA A 98 1.38 13.14 -9.23
N SER A 99 1.54 12.22 -8.29
CA SER A 99 2.79 12.07 -7.54
C SER A 99 3.95 11.62 -8.42
N ALA A 100 3.73 10.70 -9.36
CA ALA A 100 4.75 10.26 -10.33
C ALA A 100 5.21 11.41 -11.26
N GLU A 101 4.27 12.22 -11.78
CA GLU A 101 4.59 13.41 -12.59
C GLU A 101 5.37 14.46 -11.77
N ALA A 102 4.98 14.69 -10.50
CA ALA A 102 5.69 15.60 -9.62
C ALA A 102 7.14 15.14 -9.31
N SER A 103 7.35 13.83 -9.16
CA SER A 103 8.68 13.24 -9.01
C SER A 103 9.52 13.38 -10.28
N ALA A 104 8.94 13.17 -11.45
CA ALA A 104 9.61 13.36 -12.74
C ALA A 104 10.02 14.83 -12.97
N ALA A 105 9.13 15.78 -12.66
CA ALA A 105 9.40 17.22 -12.73
C ALA A 105 10.58 17.61 -11.83
N LYS A 106 10.60 17.14 -10.57
CA LYS A 106 11.69 17.41 -9.63
C LYS A 106 13.02 16.83 -10.10
N ALA A 107 13.01 15.63 -10.69
CA ALA A 107 14.22 15.00 -11.21
C ALA A 107 14.82 15.79 -12.38
N GLN A 108 14.00 16.31 -13.31
CA GLN A 108 14.47 17.14 -14.42
C GLN A 108 15.12 18.44 -13.94
N ILE A 109 14.46 19.15 -13.02
CA ILE A 109 14.99 20.39 -12.42
C ILE A 109 16.34 20.13 -11.73
N GLN A 110 16.47 19.03 -10.99
CA GLN A 110 17.71 18.68 -10.30
C GLN A 110 18.83 18.23 -11.27
N HIS A 111 18.48 17.67 -12.43
CA HIS A 111 19.43 17.33 -13.48
C HIS A 111 19.93 18.56 -14.25
N GLU A 112 19.08 19.56 -14.46
CA GLU A 112 19.46 20.84 -15.09
C GLU A 112 20.36 21.66 -14.16
N GLY A 113 19.97 21.85 -12.89
CA GLY A 113 20.78 22.63 -11.92
C GLY A 113 22.07 21.96 -11.44
N ARG A 114 22.42 20.75 -11.91
CA ARG A 114 23.71 20.09 -11.64
C ARG A 114 24.73 20.34 -12.76
N LYS A 115 24.31 20.87 -13.90
CA LYS A 115 25.19 21.10 -15.06
C LYS A 115 25.93 22.44 -15.01
N ASP A 116 25.72 23.21 -13.97
CA ASP A 116 26.34 24.51 -13.67
C ASP A 116 27.41 24.36 -12.59
#